data_AF-A0A0G1XT15-F1
#
_entry.id   AF-A0A0G1XT15-F1
#
_cell.length_a   1.000
_cell.length_b   1.000
_cell.length_c   1.000
_cell.angle_alpha   90.00
_cell.angle_beta   90.00
_cell.angle_gamma   90.00
#
_symmetry.space_group_name_H-M   'P 1'
#
loop_
_entity.id
_entity.type
_entity.pdbx_description
1 polymer ?
#
loop_
_entity_poly.entity_id
_entity_poly.type
_entity_poly.pdbx_seq_one_letter_code
_entity_poly.pdbx_strand_id
1 'polypeptide(L)'
;MLYADADTFGLVVAFSEAVNQTAATTPANYTLECGSDGVSFTGVSLTGKTINYFSDRREASIQGLGLTPGQQCRATVGTGVTDLAGNAMTTAGSANVALFMVLDSATTGGFLGGSGASQDFQSSTNFATFWVNPQFCEPETRVTGVSTAVRCEFPAPAALPISSTFTLTFPSGFSIGSAQAKPNAFDNTDLNGPAANAPTIAGVVANAAARTVVVTTGTAAIASGDQVRFVLNQVTTPSTAQTDVRIPVVVKNALGVKQGQTINPAPFDIVAGGSRSVGGTVYKDSDADGAVDAGEGLSGVTVFCDQFGAFGGSGGFTGHQEATTNGSGVWSLSGLFDGQYGCGVPPLDRGNVAYENLSGGQNFLNVNINGGNVTGVDFKFTDLASDPTVQTLSVTISGKNDADSDADVDVFCHAGGFDFEFSAPTMKAVDFAASGNTSTTAISGCSNRQRAYGRHLCA
;
A
#
# COMPACT_ATOMS: atom_id res chain seq x y z
N MET A 1 10.96 -2.15 -23.00
CA MET A 1 9.81 -3.05 -22.84
C MET A 1 9.48 -3.19 -21.35
N LEU A 2 8.22 -3.37 -20.98
CA LEU A 2 7.81 -3.49 -19.58
C LEU A 2 7.73 -4.96 -19.13
N TYR A 3 6.97 -5.77 -19.85
CA TYR A 3 6.76 -7.18 -19.58
C TYR A 3 6.28 -7.91 -20.82
N ALA A 4 6.22 -9.24 -20.72
CA ALA A 4 5.54 -10.09 -21.67
C ALA A 4 4.69 -11.13 -20.93
N ASP A 5 3.54 -11.48 -21.51
CA ASP A 5 2.56 -12.42 -20.98
C ASP A 5 2.27 -13.50 -22.01
N ALA A 6 2.23 -14.77 -21.60
CA ALA A 6 1.97 -15.86 -22.52
C ALA A 6 1.09 -16.96 -21.93
N ASP A 7 0.37 -17.62 -22.81
CA ASP A 7 -0.24 -18.92 -22.56
C ASP A 7 0.02 -19.87 -23.74
N THR A 8 -0.70 -20.99 -23.77
CA THR A 8 -0.58 -22.00 -24.82
C THR A 8 -0.88 -21.47 -26.23
N PHE A 9 -1.66 -20.40 -26.37
CA PHE A 9 -2.12 -19.89 -27.66
C PHE A 9 -1.33 -18.68 -28.16
N GLY A 10 -0.88 -17.81 -27.27
CA GLY A 10 -0.27 -16.55 -27.67
C GLY A 10 0.68 -15.91 -26.67
N LEU A 11 1.21 -14.77 -27.10
CA LEU A 11 2.12 -13.91 -26.36
C LEU A 11 1.66 -12.46 -26.51
N VAL A 12 1.69 -11.70 -25.43
CA VAL A 12 1.50 -10.24 -25.43
C VAL A 12 2.79 -9.59 -24.94
N VAL A 13 3.32 -8.64 -25.71
CA VAL A 13 4.49 -7.83 -25.36
C VAL A 13 4.03 -6.41 -25.05
N ALA A 14 4.31 -5.92 -23.84
CA ALA A 14 3.90 -4.59 -23.39
C ALA A 14 5.06 -3.59 -23.42
N PHE A 15 4.83 -2.42 -24.02
CA PHE A 15 5.82 -1.36 -24.17
C PHE A 15 5.64 -0.24 -23.14
N SER A 16 6.73 0.46 -22.81
CA SER A 16 6.70 1.61 -21.89
C SER A 16 5.97 2.81 -22.48
N GLU A 17 5.87 2.89 -23.79
CA GLU A 17 5.27 3.98 -24.56
C GLU A 17 4.64 3.47 -25.86
N ALA A 18 3.96 4.37 -26.58
CA ALA A 18 3.44 4.04 -27.89
C ALA A 18 4.60 3.86 -28.89
N VAL A 19 4.54 2.80 -29.69
CA VAL A 19 5.55 2.48 -30.70
C VAL A 19 4.96 2.53 -32.10
N ASN A 20 5.83 2.64 -33.10
CA ASN A 20 5.43 2.60 -34.49
C ASN A 20 4.70 1.28 -34.81
N GLN A 21 3.44 1.38 -35.28
CA GLN A 21 2.59 0.22 -35.50
C GLN A 21 3.16 -0.75 -36.55
N THR A 22 3.67 -0.25 -37.66
CA THR A 22 4.26 -1.10 -38.72
C THR A 22 5.48 -1.87 -38.21
N ALA A 23 6.34 -1.21 -37.44
CA ALA A 23 7.46 -1.88 -36.81
C ALA A 23 7.00 -2.91 -35.77
N ALA A 24 6.00 -2.57 -34.96
CA ALA A 24 5.46 -3.44 -33.92
C ALA A 24 4.71 -4.66 -34.47
N THR A 25 4.17 -4.62 -35.69
CA THR A 25 3.51 -5.77 -36.33
C THR A 25 4.43 -6.60 -37.23
N THR A 26 5.70 -6.22 -37.37
CA THR A 26 6.68 -6.93 -38.21
C THR A 26 7.32 -8.09 -37.43
N PRO A 27 7.11 -9.37 -37.82
CA PRO A 27 7.63 -10.52 -37.06
C PRO A 27 9.15 -10.57 -36.94
N ALA A 28 9.89 -10.08 -37.95
CA ALA A 28 11.35 -10.03 -37.94
C ALA A 28 11.93 -9.12 -36.83
N ASN A 29 11.10 -8.26 -36.23
CA ASN A 29 11.51 -7.44 -35.09
C ASN A 29 11.37 -8.15 -33.74
N TYR A 30 11.01 -9.43 -33.71
CA TYR A 30 10.85 -10.19 -32.49
C TYR A 30 11.65 -11.49 -32.56
N THR A 31 12.26 -11.84 -31.43
CA THR A 31 12.84 -13.16 -31.20
C THR A 31 12.15 -13.76 -29.98
N LEU A 32 11.65 -14.98 -30.12
CA LEU A 32 11.08 -15.75 -29.02
C LEU A 32 11.89 -17.01 -28.82
N GLU A 33 12.28 -17.28 -27.57
CA GLU A 33 13.02 -18.48 -27.21
C GLU A 33 12.43 -19.06 -25.92
N CYS A 34 12.30 -20.38 -25.82
CA CYS A 34 11.68 -21.05 -24.68
C CYS A 34 12.55 -22.22 -24.18
N GLY A 35 12.47 -22.49 -22.88
CA GLY A 35 13.27 -23.49 -22.17
C GLY A 35 12.57 -23.99 -20.90
N SER A 36 13.11 -25.06 -20.31
CA SER A 36 12.55 -25.67 -19.09
C SER A 36 13.27 -25.25 -17.81
N ASP A 37 14.46 -24.68 -17.91
CA ASP A 37 15.36 -24.40 -16.77
C ASP A 37 15.60 -22.90 -16.51
N GLY A 38 15.07 -22.02 -17.36
CA GLY A 38 15.29 -20.57 -17.28
C GLY A 38 16.68 -20.10 -17.70
N VAL A 39 17.54 -21.00 -18.19
CA VAL A 39 18.93 -20.71 -18.54
C VAL A 39 19.20 -21.07 -20.00
N SER A 40 18.65 -22.20 -20.46
CA SER A 40 18.83 -22.74 -21.81
C SER A 40 17.56 -22.54 -22.63
N PHE A 41 17.62 -21.66 -23.63
CA PHE A 41 16.47 -21.37 -24.48
C PHE A 41 16.66 -21.89 -25.91
N THR A 42 15.57 -22.39 -26.51
CA THR A 42 15.49 -22.81 -27.91
C THR A 42 14.58 -21.86 -28.67
N GLY A 43 15.00 -21.44 -29.87
CA GLY A 43 14.23 -20.51 -30.70
C GLY A 43 12.86 -21.07 -31.11
N VAL A 44 11.83 -20.25 -30.94
CA VAL A 44 10.46 -20.49 -31.43
C VAL A 44 10.26 -19.69 -32.71
N SER A 45 9.91 -20.37 -33.79
CA SER A 45 9.71 -19.72 -35.09
C SER A 45 8.46 -18.83 -35.09
N LEU A 46 8.66 -17.55 -35.44
CA LEU A 46 7.57 -16.58 -35.65
C LEU A 46 7.13 -16.50 -37.12
N THR A 47 7.71 -17.32 -38.00
CA THR A 47 7.35 -17.35 -39.42
C THR A 47 5.89 -17.77 -39.60
N GLY A 48 5.13 -16.96 -40.34
CA GLY A 48 3.70 -17.20 -40.59
C GLY A 48 2.78 -16.92 -39.40
N LYS A 49 3.30 -16.37 -38.29
CA LYS A 49 2.48 -15.92 -37.15
C LYS A 49 1.94 -14.51 -37.41
N THR A 50 0.78 -14.22 -36.82
CA THR A 50 0.14 -12.91 -36.92
C THR A 50 0.51 -12.08 -35.68
N ILE A 51 0.92 -10.82 -35.91
CA ILE A 51 1.17 -9.84 -34.84
C ILE A 51 0.21 -8.67 -35.00
N ASN A 52 -0.58 -8.41 -33.97
CA ASN A 52 -1.48 -7.27 -33.89
C ASN A 52 -0.95 -6.29 -32.84
N TYR A 53 -0.88 -5.00 -33.18
CA TYR A 53 -0.48 -3.95 -32.24
C TYR A 53 -1.69 -3.10 -31.82
N PHE A 54 -1.88 -2.97 -30.52
CA PHE A 54 -2.91 -2.18 -29.87
C PHE A 54 -2.28 -0.92 -29.27
N SER A 55 -2.43 0.22 -29.94
CA SER A 55 -1.77 1.49 -29.58
C SER A 55 -2.33 2.12 -28.31
N ASP A 56 -3.62 1.93 -28.06
CA ASP A 56 -4.34 2.32 -26.84
C ASP A 56 -3.71 1.66 -25.60
N ARG A 57 -3.30 0.40 -25.75
CA ARG A 57 -2.76 -0.45 -24.68
C ARG A 57 -1.24 -0.57 -24.68
N ARG A 58 -0.58 -0.10 -25.75
CA ARG A 58 0.87 -0.23 -25.98
C ARG A 58 1.30 -1.70 -25.91
N GLU A 59 0.51 -2.57 -26.54
CA GLU A 59 0.70 -4.03 -26.50
C GLU A 59 0.76 -4.62 -27.91
N ALA A 60 1.72 -5.50 -28.19
CA ALA A 60 1.77 -6.33 -29.39
C ALA A 60 1.37 -7.77 -29.03
N SER A 61 0.31 -8.28 -29.65
CA SER A 61 -0.17 -9.65 -29.49
C SER A 61 0.29 -10.52 -30.64
N ILE A 62 1.00 -11.60 -30.31
CA ILE A 62 1.49 -12.63 -31.23
C ILE A 62 0.67 -13.90 -31.00
N GLN A 63 -0.01 -14.39 -32.03
CA GLN A 63 -0.93 -15.51 -31.92
C GLN A 63 -0.44 -16.76 -32.67
N GLY A 64 -0.92 -17.92 -32.23
CA GLY A 64 -0.68 -19.22 -32.87
C GLY A 64 0.68 -19.82 -32.54
N LEU A 65 1.20 -19.56 -31.34
CA LEU A 65 2.55 -19.98 -30.94
C LEU A 65 2.62 -21.44 -30.49
N GLY A 66 1.55 -21.98 -29.87
CA GLY A 66 1.52 -23.37 -29.40
C GLY A 66 2.56 -23.64 -28.30
N LEU A 67 2.64 -22.75 -27.31
CA LEU A 67 3.61 -22.83 -26.23
C LEU A 67 3.19 -23.86 -25.17
N THR A 68 4.16 -24.43 -24.44
CA THR A 68 3.88 -25.43 -23.40
C THR A 68 3.76 -24.76 -22.03
N PRO A 69 2.67 -24.96 -21.27
CA PRO A 69 2.52 -24.45 -19.91
C PRO A 69 3.70 -24.81 -19.01
N GLY A 70 4.09 -23.88 -18.15
CA GLY A 70 5.20 -24.05 -17.21
C GLY A 70 6.59 -23.87 -17.81
N GLN A 71 6.73 -23.67 -19.13
CA GLN A 71 8.01 -23.28 -19.71
C GLN A 71 8.37 -21.84 -19.38
N GLN A 72 9.67 -21.58 -19.25
CA GLN A 72 10.21 -20.23 -19.19
C GLN A 72 10.60 -19.78 -20.59
N CYS A 73 10.18 -18.59 -20.97
CA CYS A 73 10.48 -18.03 -22.27
C CYS A 73 11.09 -16.64 -22.14
N ARG A 74 11.82 -16.26 -23.17
CA ARG A 74 12.42 -14.97 -23.39
C ARG A 74 11.89 -14.40 -24.69
N ALA A 75 11.26 -13.23 -24.62
CA ALA A 75 10.96 -12.40 -25.77
C ALA A 75 11.98 -11.27 -25.86
N THR A 76 12.58 -11.09 -27.03
CA THR A 76 13.47 -9.97 -27.34
C THR A 76 12.86 -9.16 -28.46
N VAL A 77 12.76 -7.86 -28.27
CA VAL A 77 12.30 -6.93 -29.30
C VAL A 77 13.51 -6.26 -29.94
N GLY A 78 13.57 -6.25 -31.26
CA GLY A 78 14.66 -5.67 -32.03
C GLY A 78 14.62 -4.14 -32.07
N THR A 79 15.75 -3.53 -32.42
CA THR A 79 15.91 -2.08 -32.59
C THR A 79 15.11 -1.51 -33.77
N GLY A 80 14.56 -2.37 -34.62
CA GLY A 80 13.62 -1.98 -35.68
C GLY A 80 12.29 -1.47 -35.14
N VAL A 81 11.91 -1.81 -33.90
CA VAL A 81 10.79 -1.17 -33.21
C VAL A 81 11.24 0.16 -32.64
N THR A 82 10.59 1.22 -33.10
CA THR A 82 10.84 2.61 -32.71
C THR A 82 9.64 3.19 -31.99
N ASP A 83 9.89 4.19 -31.13
CA ASP A 83 8.81 5.04 -30.61
C ASP A 83 8.20 5.91 -31.73
N LEU A 84 7.18 6.71 -31.39
CA LEU A 84 6.55 7.61 -32.37
C LEU A 84 7.45 8.77 -32.81
N ALA A 85 8.54 9.04 -32.09
CA ALA A 85 9.56 10.03 -32.45
C ALA A 85 10.68 9.43 -33.33
N GLY A 86 10.65 8.12 -33.59
CA GLY A 86 11.66 7.41 -34.37
C GLY A 86 12.88 6.95 -33.57
N ASN A 87 12.88 7.07 -32.24
CA ASN A 87 13.96 6.54 -31.41
C ASN A 87 13.85 5.01 -31.35
N ALA A 88 14.95 4.32 -31.63
CA ALA A 88 15.01 2.87 -31.58
C ALA A 88 14.90 2.34 -30.15
N MET A 89 14.36 1.13 -30.00
CA MET A 89 14.30 0.47 -28.71
C MET A 89 15.70 0.33 -28.09
N THR A 90 15.84 0.79 -26.85
CA THR A 90 17.08 0.65 -26.09
C THR A 90 17.37 -0.83 -25.76
N THR A 91 18.61 -1.25 -25.97
CA THR A 91 19.13 -2.57 -25.59
C THR A 91 19.96 -2.53 -24.32
N ALA A 92 20.17 -1.33 -23.74
CA ALA A 92 20.95 -1.16 -22.53
C ALA A 92 20.33 -1.95 -21.37
N GLY A 93 21.16 -2.73 -20.66
CA GLY A 93 20.70 -3.55 -19.53
C GLY A 93 19.61 -4.56 -19.88
N SER A 94 19.52 -5.00 -21.14
CA SER A 94 18.46 -5.90 -21.62
C SER A 94 17.05 -5.31 -21.53
N ALA A 95 16.91 -3.98 -21.61
CA ALA A 95 15.62 -3.29 -21.58
C ALA A 95 14.64 -3.68 -22.71
N ASN A 96 15.14 -4.32 -23.76
CA ASN A 96 14.37 -4.90 -24.85
C ASN A 96 14.08 -6.40 -24.69
N VAL A 97 14.36 -6.98 -23.52
CA VAL A 97 14.19 -8.40 -23.21
C VAL A 97 13.19 -8.59 -22.06
N ALA A 98 12.28 -9.55 -22.20
CA ALA A 98 11.29 -9.92 -21.18
C ALA A 98 11.35 -11.41 -20.96
N LEU A 99 11.45 -11.80 -19.69
CA LEU A 99 11.39 -13.18 -19.23
C LEU A 99 10.01 -13.43 -18.61
N PHE A 100 9.41 -14.57 -18.93
CA PHE A 100 8.05 -14.91 -18.48
C PHE A 100 7.83 -16.42 -18.44
N MET A 101 6.84 -16.82 -17.65
CA MET A 101 6.30 -18.18 -17.65
C MET A 101 5.18 -18.30 -18.70
N VAL A 102 5.10 -19.43 -19.39
CA VAL A 102 3.93 -19.79 -20.19
C VAL A 102 2.85 -20.33 -19.25
N LEU A 103 1.69 -19.71 -19.26
CA LEU A 103 0.55 -20.12 -18.44
C LEU A 103 -0.35 -21.12 -19.18
N ASP A 104 -1.22 -21.80 -18.44
CA ASP A 104 -2.28 -22.61 -19.05
C ASP A 104 -3.44 -21.71 -19.49
N SER A 105 -3.83 -21.79 -20.76
CA SER A 105 -5.00 -21.10 -21.30
C SER A 105 -6.31 -21.39 -20.56
N ALA A 106 -6.43 -22.56 -19.94
CA ALA A 106 -7.60 -22.89 -19.12
C ALA A 106 -7.67 -22.02 -17.86
N THR A 107 -6.51 -21.60 -17.34
CA THR A 107 -6.40 -20.68 -16.21
C THR A 107 -6.53 -19.23 -16.68
N THR A 108 -5.90 -18.86 -17.80
CA THR A 108 -5.95 -17.47 -18.29
C THR A 108 -7.29 -17.12 -18.92
N GLY A 109 -8.05 -18.10 -19.42
CA GLY A 109 -9.24 -17.88 -20.24
C GLY A 109 -8.93 -17.22 -21.59
N GLY A 110 -7.67 -17.22 -22.04
CA GLY A 110 -7.20 -16.51 -23.24
C GLY A 110 -6.99 -15.01 -23.04
N PHE A 111 -7.11 -14.53 -21.80
CA PHE A 111 -6.97 -13.14 -21.40
C PHE A 111 -5.51 -12.86 -21.01
N LEU A 112 -4.73 -12.34 -21.96
CA LEU A 112 -3.33 -11.95 -21.80
C LEU A 112 -3.18 -10.42 -21.84
N GLY A 113 -2.19 -9.89 -21.13
CA GLY A 113 -1.93 -8.45 -21.04
C GLY A 113 -2.66 -7.77 -19.88
N GLY A 114 -2.47 -6.46 -19.75
CA GLY A 114 -2.80 -5.72 -18.53
C GLY A 114 -3.87 -4.64 -18.67
N SER A 115 -4.48 -4.45 -19.85
CA SER A 115 -5.20 -3.19 -20.09
C SER A 115 -6.46 -3.23 -20.99
N GLY A 116 -6.96 -4.39 -21.41
CA GLY A 116 -8.25 -4.42 -22.13
C GLY A 116 -8.78 -5.78 -22.55
N ALA A 117 -8.00 -6.83 -22.35
CA ALA A 117 -8.48 -8.21 -22.34
C ALA A 117 -8.19 -8.82 -20.97
N SER A 118 -8.37 -8.07 -19.89
CA SER A 118 -8.48 -8.67 -18.56
C SER A 118 -9.86 -9.30 -18.46
N GLN A 119 -9.99 -10.43 -17.77
CA GLN A 119 -11.30 -10.81 -17.28
C GLN A 119 -11.86 -9.60 -16.53
N ASP A 120 -13.07 -9.15 -16.91
CA ASP A 120 -13.77 -8.13 -16.12
C ASP A 120 -13.77 -8.63 -14.68
N PHE A 121 -13.44 -7.75 -13.73
CA PHE A 121 -13.47 -8.07 -12.31
C PHE A 121 -14.77 -8.80 -11.94
N GLN A 122 -15.91 -8.49 -12.58
CA GLN A 122 -17.17 -9.19 -12.32
C GLN A 122 -17.33 -10.54 -13.05
N SER A 123 -16.59 -10.78 -14.13
CA SER A 123 -16.79 -11.93 -15.04
C SER A 123 -16.07 -13.21 -14.62
N SER A 124 -15.05 -13.11 -13.77
CA SER A 124 -14.28 -14.27 -13.29
C SER A 124 -14.04 -14.30 -11.79
N THR A 125 -14.40 -13.24 -11.09
CA THR A 125 -14.33 -13.22 -9.62
C THR A 125 -15.46 -14.07 -9.06
N ASN A 126 -15.09 -15.24 -8.55
CA ASN A 126 -15.95 -15.90 -7.58
C ASN A 126 -16.00 -14.98 -6.34
N PHE A 127 -17.07 -14.21 -6.20
CA PHE A 127 -17.25 -13.29 -5.09
C PHE A 127 -17.23 -14.00 -3.72
N ALA A 128 -17.49 -15.31 -3.67
CA ALA A 128 -17.33 -16.08 -2.44
C ALA A 128 -15.86 -16.25 -2.04
N THR A 129 -14.91 -16.22 -2.99
CA THR A 129 -13.46 -16.24 -2.73
C THR A 129 -12.82 -14.85 -2.73
N PHE A 130 -13.46 -13.82 -3.28
CA PHE A 130 -12.95 -12.45 -3.24
C PHE A 130 -12.83 -11.91 -1.81
N TRP A 131 -13.82 -12.21 -0.97
CA TRP A 131 -13.77 -11.91 0.46
C TRP A 131 -12.65 -12.67 1.21
N VAL A 132 -12.02 -13.66 0.55
CA VAL A 132 -10.94 -14.48 1.12
C VAL A 132 -9.57 -14.06 0.58
N ASN A 133 -9.48 -13.55 -0.66
CA ASN A 133 -8.23 -13.11 -1.31
C ASN A 133 -8.45 -11.77 -2.06
N PRO A 134 -8.48 -10.63 -1.36
CA PRO A 134 -8.69 -9.34 -1.97
C PRO A 134 -7.53 -8.97 -2.91
N GLN A 135 -7.86 -8.26 -3.98
CA GLN A 135 -6.90 -7.67 -4.91
C GLN A 135 -7.25 -6.20 -5.11
N PHE A 136 -6.55 -5.31 -4.42
CA PHE A 136 -6.72 -3.87 -4.57
C PHE A 136 -5.37 -3.18 -4.58
N CYS A 137 -5.28 -2.05 -5.27
CA CYS A 137 -4.09 -1.19 -5.30
C CYS A 137 -4.58 0.21 -5.63
N GLU A 138 -4.77 1.01 -4.58
CA GLU A 138 -5.54 2.25 -4.67
C GLU A 138 -5.01 3.33 -3.72
N PRO A 139 -5.23 4.61 -4.05
CA PRO A 139 -4.95 5.71 -3.15
C PRO A 139 -5.77 5.65 -1.86
N GLU A 140 -5.13 5.95 -0.73
CA GLU A 140 -5.81 6.14 0.56
C GLU A 140 -6.76 7.37 0.48
N THR A 141 -6.32 8.47 -0.15
CA THR A 141 -7.15 9.62 -0.52
C THR A 141 -7.49 9.61 -2.01
N ARG A 142 -8.78 9.71 -2.34
CA ARG A 142 -9.29 9.63 -3.73
C ARG A 142 -9.74 10.97 -4.31
N VAL A 143 -9.23 12.07 -3.75
CA VAL A 143 -9.55 13.43 -4.20
C VAL A 143 -8.57 13.86 -5.30
N THR A 144 -9.00 14.67 -6.26
CA THR A 144 -8.11 15.19 -7.32
C THR A 144 -6.98 16.06 -6.81
N GLY A 145 -5.77 15.87 -7.33
CA GLY A 145 -4.62 16.77 -7.16
C GLY A 145 -3.97 16.77 -5.79
N VAL A 146 -4.22 15.74 -4.96
CA VAL A 146 -3.65 15.63 -3.60
C VAL A 146 -2.53 14.60 -3.56
N SER A 147 -1.52 14.85 -2.72
CA SER A 147 -0.54 13.83 -2.36
C SER A 147 -1.19 12.83 -1.41
N THR A 148 -1.00 11.55 -1.67
CA THR A 148 -1.61 10.44 -0.94
C THR A 148 -0.66 9.27 -0.87
N ALA A 149 -0.90 8.40 0.11
CA ALA A 149 -0.40 7.05 0.08
C ALA A 149 -1.22 6.17 -0.87
N VAL A 150 -0.61 5.08 -1.34
CA VAL A 150 -1.24 4.06 -2.18
C VAL A 150 -1.03 2.71 -1.50
N ARG A 151 -2.11 2.06 -1.12
CA ARG A 151 -2.10 0.74 -0.48
C ARG A 151 -2.38 -0.31 -1.52
N CYS A 152 -1.56 -1.36 -1.53
CA CYS A 152 -1.72 -2.47 -2.45
C CYS A 152 -1.71 -3.79 -1.70
N GLU A 153 -2.62 -4.66 -2.09
CA GLU A 153 -2.86 -5.95 -1.47
C GLU A 153 -3.26 -6.97 -2.54
N PHE A 154 -2.58 -8.12 -2.58
CA PHE A 154 -2.85 -9.21 -3.51
C PHE A 154 -2.18 -10.53 -3.08
N PRO A 155 -2.71 -11.70 -3.48
CA PRO A 155 -2.04 -12.97 -3.23
C PRO A 155 -0.82 -13.15 -4.12
N ALA A 156 0.27 -13.68 -3.57
CA ALA A 156 1.48 -13.99 -4.32
C ALA A 156 1.19 -15.09 -5.37
N PRO A 157 1.41 -14.85 -6.67
CA PRO A 157 1.04 -15.80 -7.73
C PRO A 157 1.92 -17.04 -7.79
N ALA A 158 3.06 -17.02 -7.10
CA ALA A 158 4.03 -18.11 -6.98
C ALA A 158 4.88 -17.85 -5.73
N ALA A 159 5.75 -18.80 -5.37
CA ALA A 159 6.78 -18.54 -4.35
C ALA A 159 7.78 -17.49 -4.87
N LEU A 160 7.99 -16.42 -4.09
CA LEU A 160 8.81 -15.28 -4.48
C LEU A 160 10.09 -15.25 -3.64
N PRO A 161 11.28 -15.44 -4.24
CA PRO A 161 12.54 -15.26 -3.52
C PRO A 161 12.76 -13.79 -3.14
N ILE A 162 13.76 -13.54 -2.27
CA ILE A 162 14.27 -12.20 -2.00
C ILE A 162 14.64 -11.48 -3.31
N SER A 163 14.53 -10.15 -3.36
CA SER A 163 14.75 -9.35 -4.58
C SER A 163 13.75 -9.60 -5.72
N SER A 164 12.60 -10.21 -5.45
CA SER A 164 11.47 -10.19 -6.37
C SER A 164 10.93 -8.77 -6.51
N THR A 165 10.26 -8.46 -7.62
CA THR A 165 9.78 -7.09 -7.89
C THR A 165 8.30 -7.03 -8.22
N PHE A 166 7.63 -6.00 -7.73
CA PHE A 166 6.26 -5.62 -8.09
C PHE A 166 6.32 -4.34 -8.92
N THR A 167 5.95 -4.42 -10.20
CA THR A 167 5.87 -3.26 -11.08
C THR A 167 4.41 -2.79 -11.14
N LEU A 168 4.12 -1.68 -10.48
CA LEU A 168 2.83 -1.00 -10.51
C LEU A 168 2.78 -0.07 -11.72
N THR A 169 1.69 -0.10 -12.48
CA THR A 169 1.49 0.81 -13.62
C THR A 169 0.38 1.82 -13.30
N PHE A 170 0.74 3.09 -13.20
CA PHE A 170 -0.18 4.17 -12.91
C PHE A 170 -0.84 4.71 -14.19
N PRO A 171 -2.15 4.99 -14.17
CA PRO A 171 -2.83 5.68 -15.26
C PRO A 171 -2.30 7.09 -15.49
N SER A 172 -2.66 7.68 -16.64
CA SER A 172 -2.32 9.07 -16.93
C SER A 172 -2.92 10.04 -15.90
N GLY A 173 -2.14 11.04 -15.51
CA GLY A 173 -2.57 12.09 -14.57
C GLY A 173 -1.95 11.94 -13.18
N PHE A 174 -1.55 10.73 -12.77
CA PHE A 174 -0.80 10.53 -11.53
C PHE A 174 0.61 11.10 -11.63
N SER A 175 1.07 11.76 -10.57
CA SER A 175 2.47 12.11 -10.38
C SER A 175 3.12 11.12 -9.41
N ILE A 176 4.14 10.41 -9.87
CA ILE A 176 4.79 9.32 -9.12
C ILE A 176 6.28 9.55 -8.90
N GLY A 177 6.84 10.70 -9.33
CA GLY A 177 8.30 10.93 -9.35
C GLY A 177 8.97 10.84 -7.98
N SER A 178 8.22 11.09 -6.91
CA SER A 178 8.69 11.00 -5.52
C SER A 178 8.17 9.77 -4.77
N ALA A 179 7.54 8.83 -5.48
CA ALA A 179 6.94 7.66 -4.84
C ALA A 179 8.01 6.84 -4.10
N GLN A 180 7.71 6.50 -2.85
CA GLN A 180 8.61 5.77 -1.95
C GLN A 180 7.80 4.85 -1.03
N ALA A 181 8.47 3.94 -0.31
CA ALA A 181 7.82 3.17 0.74
C ALA A 181 7.32 4.14 1.84
N LYS A 182 6.06 4.01 2.28
CA LYS A 182 5.52 4.81 3.39
C LYS A 182 6.33 4.49 4.67
N PRO A 183 7.01 5.46 5.29
CA PRO A 183 7.69 5.24 6.56
C PRO A 183 6.68 4.81 7.63
N ASN A 184 7.12 3.95 8.57
CA ASN A 184 6.33 3.49 9.71
C ASN A 184 5.00 2.78 9.36
N ALA A 185 4.77 2.44 8.09
CA ALA A 185 3.60 1.64 7.72
C ALA A 185 3.84 0.19 8.16
N PHE A 186 2.93 -0.35 8.97
CA PHE A 186 3.00 -1.74 9.45
C PHE A 186 3.15 -2.74 8.30
N ASP A 187 2.39 -2.56 7.21
CA ASP A 187 2.45 -3.43 6.03
C ASP A 187 3.85 -3.47 5.39
N ASN A 188 4.66 -2.42 5.52
CA ASN A 188 6.01 -2.38 4.96
C ASN A 188 7.05 -3.07 5.86
N THR A 189 6.72 -3.29 7.13
CA THR A 189 7.56 -4.04 8.08
C THR A 189 7.44 -5.54 7.91
N ASP A 190 6.27 -5.99 7.43
CA ASP A 190 5.97 -7.38 7.12
C ASP A 190 4.98 -7.48 5.96
N LEU A 191 5.51 -7.77 4.77
CA LEU A 191 4.73 -7.79 3.55
C LEU A 191 3.69 -8.92 3.51
N ASN A 192 3.86 -10.02 4.24
CA ASN A 192 2.95 -11.18 4.19
C ASN A 192 2.27 -11.52 5.54
N GLY A 193 2.43 -10.65 6.53
CA GLY A 193 1.77 -10.77 7.83
C GLY A 193 2.66 -11.38 8.91
N PRO A 194 2.36 -11.09 10.18
CA PRO A 194 3.32 -11.13 11.28
C PRO A 194 4.05 -12.47 11.41
N ALA A 195 5.34 -12.46 11.06
CA ALA A 195 6.22 -13.63 11.16
C ALA A 195 7.63 -13.29 11.71
N ALA A 196 8.35 -14.34 12.11
CA ALA A 196 9.79 -14.23 12.32
C ALA A 196 10.50 -14.19 10.96
N ASN A 197 11.46 -13.26 10.78
CA ASN A 197 12.11 -12.98 9.49
C ASN A 197 11.11 -12.57 8.40
N ALA A 198 10.37 -11.51 8.68
CA ALA A 198 9.37 -10.95 7.79
C ALA A 198 10.00 -10.44 6.47
N PRO A 199 9.34 -10.65 5.31
CA PRO A 199 9.71 -9.99 4.07
C PRO A 199 9.42 -8.49 4.15
N THR A 200 10.36 -7.67 3.67
CA THR A 200 10.30 -6.19 3.72
C THR A 200 10.46 -5.58 2.32
N ILE A 201 10.37 -4.25 2.21
CA ILE A 201 10.75 -3.51 1.00
C ILE A 201 12.24 -3.15 1.05
N ALA A 202 13.00 -3.64 0.07
CA ALA A 202 14.41 -3.28 -0.12
C ALA A 202 14.60 -1.98 -0.92
N GLY A 203 13.63 -1.62 -1.77
CA GLY A 203 13.72 -0.40 -2.56
C GLY A 203 12.46 -0.09 -3.36
N VAL A 204 12.30 1.18 -3.69
CA VAL A 204 11.23 1.70 -4.54
C VAL A 204 11.85 2.58 -5.62
N VAL A 205 11.53 2.32 -6.88
CA VAL A 205 12.04 3.09 -8.03
C VAL A 205 10.88 3.55 -8.89
N ALA A 206 10.69 4.86 -8.99
CA ALA A 206 9.70 5.47 -9.86
C ALA A 206 10.28 5.78 -11.25
N ASN A 207 9.48 5.56 -12.29
CA ASN A 207 9.74 5.98 -13.66
C ASN A 207 8.51 6.73 -14.19
N ALA A 208 8.55 8.06 -14.11
CA ALA A 208 7.44 8.90 -14.53
C ALA A 208 7.11 8.79 -16.03
N ALA A 209 8.11 8.56 -16.90
CA ALA A 209 7.90 8.41 -18.34
C ALA A 209 7.14 7.11 -18.67
N ALA A 210 7.55 6.00 -18.03
CA ALA A 210 6.86 4.72 -18.15
C ALA A 210 5.56 4.65 -17.31
N ARG A 211 5.35 5.62 -16.41
CA ARG A 211 4.29 5.65 -15.39
C ARG A 211 4.31 4.42 -14.49
N THR A 212 5.50 3.94 -14.13
CA THR A 212 5.66 2.76 -13.29
C THR A 212 6.36 3.06 -11.98
N VAL A 213 5.97 2.34 -10.94
CA VAL A 213 6.73 2.25 -9.70
C VAL A 213 7.11 0.80 -9.48
N VAL A 214 8.39 0.53 -9.28
CA VAL A 214 8.92 -0.81 -9.01
C VAL A 214 9.25 -0.92 -7.54
N VAL A 215 8.61 -1.85 -6.85
CA VAL A 215 8.90 -2.22 -5.46
C VAL A 215 9.74 -3.50 -5.47
N THR A 216 10.88 -3.51 -4.79
CA THR A 216 11.76 -4.68 -4.67
C THR A 216 11.64 -5.28 -3.27
N THR A 217 11.40 -6.58 -3.18
CA THR A 217 11.32 -7.31 -1.90
C THR A 217 12.70 -7.53 -1.29
N GLY A 218 12.78 -7.58 0.03
CA GLY A 218 14.01 -7.64 0.79
C GLY A 218 14.19 -8.92 1.60
N THR A 219 14.30 -8.75 2.90
CA THR A 219 14.80 -9.64 3.96
C THR A 219 14.39 -11.13 3.94
N ALA A 220 13.29 -11.52 3.31
CA ALA A 220 12.83 -12.90 3.26
C ALA A 220 12.02 -13.23 2.00
N ALA A 221 11.85 -14.52 1.74
CA ALA A 221 11.00 -15.03 0.67
C ALA A 221 9.52 -14.96 1.08
N ILE A 222 8.63 -14.87 0.09
CA ILE A 222 7.17 -14.90 0.26
C ILE A 222 6.68 -16.22 -0.33
N ALA A 223 5.81 -16.94 0.38
CA ALA A 223 5.29 -18.21 -0.12
C ALA A 223 4.19 -18.00 -1.17
N SER A 224 3.94 -19.03 -1.98
CA SER A 224 2.86 -18.98 -2.98
C SER A 224 1.51 -18.88 -2.29
N GLY A 225 0.67 -17.95 -2.74
CA GLY A 225 -0.66 -17.71 -2.17
C GLY A 225 -0.66 -16.85 -0.90
N ASP A 226 0.49 -16.49 -0.35
CA ASP A 226 0.55 -15.52 0.75
C ASP A 226 -0.04 -14.18 0.33
N GLN A 227 -0.76 -13.53 1.24
CA GLN A 227 -1.33 -12.22 0.99
C GLN A 227 -0.25 -11.15 1.14
N VAL A 228 0.17 -10.57 0.03
CA VAL A 228 1.16 -9.48 -0.01
C VAL A 228 0.45 -8.16 0.25
N ARG A 229 0.96 -7.35 1.18
CA ARG A 229 0.48 -6.01 1.52
C ARG A 229 1.64 -5.03 1.58
N PHE A 230 1.45 -3.83 1.04
CA PHE A 230 2.41 -2.72 1.21
C PHE A 230 1.75 -1.38 0.97
N VAL A 231 2.42 -0.32 1.43
CA VAL A 231 1.97 1.06 1.25
C VAL A 231 3.10 1.92 0.68
N LEU A 232 2.80 2.58 -0.43
CA LEU A 232 3.64 3.63 -1.01
C LEU A 232 3.15 5.00 -0.53
N ASN A 233 4.04 5.98 -0.47
CA ASN A 233 3.70 7.38 -0.15
C ASN A 233 4.21 8.32 -1.24
N GLN A 234 3.76 9.58 -1.21
CA GLN A 234 4.13 10.66 -2.12
C GLN A 234 3.73 10.41 -3.59
N VAL A 235 2.58 9.76 -3.77
CA VAL A 235 1.89 9.71 -5.07
C VAL A 235 0.88 10.85 -5.11
N THR A 236 0.88 11.66 -6.16
CA THR A 236 -0.17 12.68 -6.35
C THR A 236 -1.23 12.15 -7.31
N THR A 237 -2.50 12.23 -6.90
CA THR A 237 -3.65 11.86 -7.73
C THR A 237 -3.81 12.82 -8.93
N PRO A 238 -4.50 12.40 -10.00
CA PRO A 238 -4.83 13.26 -11.13
C PRO A 238 -5.55 14.55 -10.71
N SER A 239 -5.28 15.66 -11.39
CA SER A 239 -5.97 16.94 -11.16
C SER A 239 -7.41 16.98 -11.70
N THR A 240 -7.82 15.94 -12.41
CA THR A 240 -9.18 15.78 -12.97
C THR A 240 -9.77 14.48 -12.48
N ALA A 241 -11.08 14.48 -12.21
CA ALA A 241 -11.79 13.28 -11.81
C ALA A 241 -11.68 12.18 -12.88
N GLN A 242 -11.60 10.93 -12.44
CA GLN A 242 -11.49 9.74 -13.29
C GLN A 242 -12.32 8.61 -12.69
N THR A 243 -12.96 7.81 -13.52
CA THR A 243 -13.75 6.66 -13.10
C THR A 243 -13.15 5.37 -13.61
N ASP A 244 -13.39 4.25 -12.90
CA ASP A 244 -12.89 2.92 -13.29
C ASP A 244 -11.36 2.85 -13.43
N VAL A 245 -10.67 3.57 -12.54
CA VAL A 245 -9.20 3.64 -12.47
C VAL A 245 -8.65 2.35 -11.87
N ARG A 246 -7.54 1.84 -12.41
CA ARG A 246 -6.83 0.67 -11.91
C ARG A 246 -5.33 0.92 -11.89
N ILE A 247 -4.63 0.29 -10.94
CA ILE A 247 -3.16 0.25 -10.89
C ILE A 247 -2.73 -1.21 -11.05
N PRO A 248 -2.53 -1.71 -12.29
CA PRO A 248 -2.13 -3.10 -12.50
C PRO A 248 -0.76 -3.39 -11.91
N VAL A 249 -0.58 -4.64 -11.44
CA VAL A 249 0.67 -5.10 -10.82
C VAL A 249 1.24 -6.27 -11.60
N VAL A 250 2.49 -6.13 -12.02
CA VAL A 250 3.29 -7.22 -12.61
C VAL A 250 4.29 -7.71 -11.57
N VAL A 251 4.18 -8.99 -11.23
CA VAL A 251 5.09 -9.67 -10.30
C VAL A 251 6.21 -10.35 -11.08
N LYS A 252 7.46 -10.14 -10.71
CA LYS A 252 8.63 -10.84 -11.25
C LYS A 252 9.46 -11.42 -10.12
N ASN A 253 10.07 -12.58 -10.34
CA ASN A 253 11.04 -13.14 -9.40
C ASN A 253 12.39 -12.39 -9.48
N ALA A 254 13.35 -12.79 -8.65
CA ALA A 254 14.69 -12.19 -8.60
C ALA A 254 15.49 -12.25 -9.93
N LEU A 255 15.13 -13.17 -10.84
CA LEU A 255 15.73 -13.29 -12.17
C LEU A 255 15.01 -12.44 -13.22
N GLY A 256 13.98 -11.67 -12.84
CA GLY A 256 13.18 -10.86 -13.74
C GLY A 256 12.11 -11.64 -14.51
N VAL A 257 11.90 -12.92 -14.20
CA VAL A 257 10.85 -13.75 -14.83
C VAL A 257 9.50 -13.37 -14.25
N LYS A 258 8.56 -12.95 -15.12
CA LYS A 258 7.17 -12.68 -14.74
C LYS A 258 6.50 -13.93 -14.15
N GLN A 259 5.86 -13.76 -13.00
CA GLN A 259 5.14 -14.79 -12.27
C GLN A 259 3.63 -14.56 -12.39
N GLY A 260 2.90 -15.58 -12.85
CA GLY A 260 1.46 -15.52 -13.02
C GLY A 260 0.98 -14.45 -14.02
N GLN A 261 -0.35 -14.27 -14.07
CA GLN A 261 -0.97 -13.23 -14.87
C GLN A 261 -0.70 -11.84 -14.26
N THR A 262 -0.89 -10.80 -15.07
CA THR A 262 -0.90 -9.43 -14.57
C THR A 262 -2.10 -9.27 -13.63
N ILE A 263 -1.84 -8.79 -12.41
CA ILE A 263 -2.88 -8.56 -11.42
C ILE A 263 -3.60 -7.28 -11.84
N ASN A 264 -4.92 -7.38 -12.01
CA ASN A 264 -5.80 -6.27 -12.34
C ASN A 264 -6.71 -6.02 -11.13
N PRO A 265 -6.31 -5.12 -10.21
CA PRO A 265 -7.03 -4.94 -8.97
C PRO A 265 -8.43 -4.34 -9.19
N ALA A 266 -9.25 -4.41 -8.14
CA ALA A 266 -10.56 -3.78 -8.11
C ALA A 266 -10.46 -2.29 -8.53
N PRO A 267 -11.40 -1.80 -9.37
CA PRO A 267 -11.35 -0.43 -9.81
C PRO A 267 -11.73 0.55 -8.70
N PHE A 268 -11.23 1.78 -8.82
CA PHE A 268 -11.58 2.89 -7.96
C PHE A 268 -11.84 4.17 -8.77
N ASP A 269 -12.53 5.12 -8.15
CA ASP A 269 -12.76 6.44 -8.74
C ASP A 269 -11.88 7.49 -8.06
N ILE A 270 -11.45 8.49 -8.83
CA ILE A 270 -10.88 9.75 -8.33
C ILE A 270 -11.95 10.83 -8.50
N VAL A 271 -12.33 11.47 -7.41
CA VAL A 271 -13.41 12.46 -7.36
C VAL A 271 -12.86 13.87 -7.16
N ALA A 272 -13.55 14.87 -7.68
CA ALA A 272 -13.26 16.25 -7.34
C ALA A 272 -13.45 16.46 -5.83
N GLY A 273 -12.66 17.33 -5.21
CA GLY A 273 -12.85 17.68 -3.80
C GLY A 273 -14.23 18.32 -3.57
N GLY A 274 -14.84 18.02 -2.43
CA GLY A 274 -16.06 18.71 -2.00
C GLY A 274 -15.79 20.14 -1.55
N SER A 275 -16.83 20.82 -1.04
CA SER A 275 -16.74 22.23 -0.60
C SER A 275 -16.70 22.39 0.91
N ARG A 276 -16.63 21.29 1.67
CA ARG A 276 -16.70 21.27 3.13
C ARG A 276 -15.31 21.16 3.76
N SER A 277 -15.26 21.55 5.02
CA SER A 277 -14.10 21.37 5.89
C SER A 277 -14.51 20.89 7.27
N VAL A 278 -13.58 20.20 7.93
CA VAL A 278 -13.65 19.81 9.35
C VAL A 278 -12.38 20.32 10.03
N GLY A 279 -12.48 20.81 11.26
CA GLY A 279 -11.30 21.14 12.04
C GLY A 279 -11.57 21.25 13.53
N GLY A 280 -10.49 21.36 14.28
CA GLY A 280 -10.50 21.48 15.73
C GLY A 280 -9.08 21.56 16.27
N THR A 281 -8.91 21.14 17.51
CA THR A 281 -7.66 21.24 18.26
C THR A 281 -7.35 19.91 18.94
N VAL A 282 -6.08 19.53 18.93
CA VAL A 282 -5.55 18.48 19.81
C VAL A 282 -4.80 19.17 20.94
N TYR A 283 -5.20 18.93 22.18
CA TYR A 283 -4.64 19.65 23.33
C TYR A 283 -4.61 18.79 24.59
N LYS A 284 -3.73 19.17 25.51
CA LYS A 284 -3.69 18.67 26.88
C LYS A 284 -4.46 19.64 27.77
N ASP A 285 -5.53 19.19 28.39
CA ASP A 285 -6.29 19.97 29.37
C ASP A 285 -5.61 19.81 30.74
N SER A 286 -4.73 20.76 31.06
CA SER A 286 -3.84 20.68 32.23
C SER A 286 -4.56 21.05 33.53
N ASP A 287 -5.60 21.88 33.48
CA ASP A 287 -6.36 22.33 34.64
C ASP A 287 -7.76 21.71 34.77
N ALA A 288 -8.12 20.85 33.82
CA ALA A 288 -9.36 20.10 33.73
C ALA A 288 -10.62 20.96 33.52
N ASP A 289 -10.49 22.16 32.96
CA ASP A 289 -11.61 23.08 32.71
C ASP A 289 -12.37 22.79 31.38
N GLY A 290 -11.75 22.00 30.49
CA GLY A 290 -12.30 21.61 29.19
C GLY A 290 -12.27 22.69 28.11
N ALA A 291 -11.49 23.75 28.32
CA ALA A 291 -11.14 24.75 27.34
C ALA A 291 -9.70 24.52 26.84
N VAL A 292 -9.36 25.18 25.73
CA VAL A 292 -7.99 25.19 25.22
C VAL A 292 -7.29 26.44 25.74
N ASP A 293 -6.32 26.27 26.62
CA ASP A 293 -5.51 27.36 27.14
C ASP A 293 -4.20 27.59 26.38
N ALA A 294 -3.59 28.74 26.67
CA ALA A 294 -2.30 29.11 26.11
C ALA A 294 -1.21 28.10 26.56
N GLY A 295 -0.68 27.34 25.60
CA GLY A 295 0.38 26.35 25.83
C GLY A 295 -0.10 24.91 25.94
N GLU A 296 -1.40 24.67 25.77
CA GLU A 296 -2.01 23.34 25.84
C GLU A 296 -2.07 22.61 24.49
N GLY A 297 -2.03 23.34 23.39
CA GLY A 297 -2.05 22.78 22.05
C GLY A 297 -0.88 21.83 21.78
N LEU A 298 -1.18 20.64 21.26
CA LEU A 298 -0.19 19.62 20.92
C LEU A 298 0.20 19.73 19.45
N SER A 299 1.44 20.14 19.19
CA SER A 299 1.99 20.31 17.85
C SER A 299 2.48 19.00 17.23
N GLY A 300 2.37 18.88 15.90
CA GLY A 300 2.93 17.74 15.17
C GLY A 300 2.12 16.45 15.29
N VAL A 301 0.89 16.53 15.78
CA VAL A 301 -0.05 15.42 15.85
C VAL A 301 -0.68 15.20 14.47
N THR A 302 -0.64 13.97 13.97
CA THR A 302 -1.45 13.57 12.81
C THR A 302 -2.88 13.31 13.26
N VAL A 303 -3.83 14.03 12.70
CA VAL A 303 -5.27 13.73 12.78
C VAL A 303 -5.68 13.11 11.46
N PHE A 304 -6.34 11.96 11.51
CA PHE A 304 -6.92 11.31 10.35
C PHE A 304 -8.45 11.41 10.39
N CYS A 305 -9.10 11.45 9.23
CA CYS A 305 -10.55 11.31 9.10
C CYS A 305 -10.89 10.34 7.96
N ASP A 306 -11.64 9.30 8.29
CA ASP A 306 -12.13 8.30 7.34
C ASP A 306 -13.62 8.50 7.09
N GLN A 307 -14.02 8.50 5.83
CA GLN A 307 -15.43 8.59 5.46
C GLN A 307 -16.09 7.21 5.54
N PHE A 308 -17.11 7.04 6.39
CA PHE A 308 -17.83 5.76 6.54
C PHE A 308 -19.16 5.69 5.80
N GLY A 309 -19.62 6.81 5.25
CA GLY A 309 -20.82 6.82 4.43
C GLY A 309 -21.20 8.19 3.90
N ALA A 310 -21.76 8.20 2.69
CA ALA A 310 -22.45 9.33 2.07
C ALA A 310 -23.97 9.13 2.15
N PHE A 311 -24.49 8.73 3.32
CA PHE A 311 -25.90 8.36 3.46
C PHE A 311 -26.81 9.58 3.22
N GLY A 312 -27.45 9.61 2.04
CA GLY A 312 -28.49 10.57 1.69
C GLY A 312 -28.06 11.77 0.83
N GLY A 313 -26.81 11.82 0.33
CA GLY A 313 -26.31 12.92 -0.51
C GLY A 313 -25.54 12.45 -1.74
N SER A 314 -25.45 13.30 -2.78
CA SER A 314 -24.66 13.09 -4.00
C SER A 314 -23.14 13.24 -3.80
N GLY A 315 -22.63 12.88 -2.62
CA GLY A 315 -21.22 13.05 -2.26
C GLY A 315 -20.34 11.92 -2.81
N GLY A 316 -19.15 12.25 -3.31
CA GLY A 316 -18.12 11.25 -3.62
C GLY A 316 -17.51 10.67 -2.35
N PHE A 317 -16.81 9.54 -2.47
CA PHE A 317 -15.98 8.99 -1.40
C PHE A 317 -14.59 9.60 -1.48
N THR A 318 -14.21 10.44 -0.51
CA THR A 318 -12.87 11.06 -0.48
C THR A 318 -11.78 10.11 0.01
N GLY A 319 -12.16 9.02 0.68
CA GLY A 319 -11.23 8.08 1.33
C GLY A 319 -10.65 8.65 2.64
N HIS A 320 -9.52 8.08 3.05
CA HIS A 320 -8.72 8.50 4.20
C HIS A 320 -8.10 9.87 3.95
N GLN A 321 -8.17 10.77 4.93
CA GLN A 321 -7.52 12.07 4.87
C GLN A 321 -6.75 12.36 6.15
N GLU A 322 -5.62 13.06 6.05
CA GLU A 322 -4.77 13.40 7.19
C GLU A 322 -4.46 14.90 7.23
N ALA A 323 -4.37 15.46 8.44
CA ALA A 323 -3.84 16.79 8.71
C ALA A 323 -2.88 16.71 9.90
N THR A 324 -1.86 17.56 9.91
CA THR A 324 -0.95 17.70 11.07
C THR A 324 -1.29 18.95 11.84
N THR A 325 -1.37 18.85 13.17
CA THR A 325 -1.60 20.01 14.03
C THR A 325 -0.44 21.00 13.97
N ASN A 326 -0.77 22.28 14.01
CA ASN A 326 0.22 23.35 14.10
C ASN A 326 0.74 23.54 15.53
N GLY A 327 1.58 24.56 15.75
CA GLY A 327 2.16 24.89 17.07
C GLY A 327 1.15 25.20 18.19
N SER A 328 -0.12 25.44 17.85
CA SER A 328 -1.21 25.66 18.80
C SER A 328 -2.16 24.46 18.87
N GLY A 329 -1.80 23.31 18.32
CA GLY A 329 -2.64 22.11 18.31
C GLY A 329 -3.78 22.14 17.30
N VAL A 330 -3.92 23.20 16.50
CA VAL A 330 -5.03 23.35 15.56
C VAL A 330 -4.79 22.52 14.30
N TRP A 331 -5.82 21.82 13.85
CA TRP A 331 -5.85 21.04 12.62
C TRP A 331 -7.10 21.36 11.78
N SER A 332 -6.99 21.12 10.47
CA SER A 332 -8.14 21.24 9.56
C SER A 332 -7.95 20.40 8.31
N LEU A 333 -9.04 19.79 7.87
CA LEU A 333 -9.19 19.12 6.57
C LEU A 333 -10.19 19.89 5.72
N SER A 334 -9.94 19.96 4.41
CA SER A 334 -10.80 20.64 3.44
C SER A 334 -11.01 19.77 2.21
N GLY A 335 -11.94 20.15 1.34
CA GLY A 335 -12.26 19.33 0.17
C GLY A 335 -13.18 18.15 0.48
N LEU A 336 -13.93 18.23 1.59
CA LEU A 336 -14.82 17.18 2.07
C LEU A 336 -16.22 17.32 1.48
N PHE A 337 -16.93 16.20 1.35
CA PHE A 337 -18.37 16.18 1.04
C PHE A 337 -19.20 16.16 2.32
N ASP A 338 -20.48 16.52 2.20
CA ASP A 338 -21.47 16.21 3.23
C ASP A 338 -21.52 14.69 3.44
N GLY A 339 -21.54 14.24 4.70
CA GLY A 339 -21.43 12.83 5.06
C GLY A 339 -20.91 12.58 6.46
N GLN A 340 -20.80 11.31 6.81
CA GLN A 340 -20.30 10.85 8.11
C GLN A 340 -18.84 10.43 8.01
N TYR A 341 -18.04 10.95 8.94
CA TYR A 341 -16.62 10.69 9.06
C TYR A 341 -16.31 10.18 10.47
N GLY A 342 -15.30 9.31 10.59
CA GLY A 342 -14.61 9.07 11.84
C GLY A 342 -13.28 9.76 11.82
N CYS A 343 -13.14 10.77 12.67
CA CYS A 343 -11.89 11.45 12.86
C CYS A 343 -11.18 10.87 14.07
N GLY A 344 -9.89 10.59 13.95
CA GLY A 344 -9.09 10.07 15.04
C GLY A 344 -7.69 10.65 15.07
N VAL A 345 -7.02 10.42 16.19
CA VAL A 345 -5.57 10.54 16.30
C VAL A 345 -5.02 9.13 16.46
N PRO A 346 -3.89 8.78 15.81
CA PRO A 346 -3.33 7.45 15.92
C PRO A 346 -3.04 7.13 17.40
N PRO A 347 -3.05 5.85 17.79
CA PRO A 347 -2.64 5.46 19.13
C PRO A 347 -1.26 6.04 19.44
N LEU A 348 -1.03 6.38 20.71
CA LEU A 348 0.20 6.96 21.26
C LEU A 348 1.44 6.25 20.70
N ASP A 349 2.02 6.78 19.61
CA ASP A 349 3.14 6.14 18.92
C ASP A 349 4.49 6.63 19.46
N ARG A 350 5.46 5.71 19.44
CA ARG A 350 6.75 5.64 20.13
C ARG A 350 7.80 6.72 19.77
N GLY A 351 7.40 7.84 19.16
CA GLY A 351 8.35 8.88 18.73
C GLY A 351 7.82 10.31 18.79
N ASN A 352 6.57 10.52 19.19
CA ASN A 352 6.03 11.87 19.30
C ASN A 352 6.02 12.33 20.76
N VAL A 353 7.05 13.09 21.14
CA VAL A 353 7.23 13.68 22.47
C VAL A 353 6.02 14.51 22.93
N ALA A 354 5.18 14.97 22.00
CA ALA A 354 3.94 15.70 22.33
C ALA A 354 2.92 14.84 23.10
N TYR A 355 3.07 13.51 23.09
CA TYR A 355 2.19 12.55 23.76
C TYR A 355 2.77 11.93 25.04
N GLU A 356 3.99 12.32 25.43
CA GLU A 356 4.58 11.84 26.68
C GLU A 356 3.76 12.36 27.87
N ASN A 357 3.25 11.43 28.70
CA ASN A 357 2.46 11.73 29.90
C ASN A 357 1.06 12.28 29.67
N LEU A 358 0.36 11.82 28.63
CA LEU A 358 -1.08 12.04 28.49
C LEU A 358 -1.90 10.81 28.90
N SER A 359 -3.07 11.03 29.48
CA SER A 359 -4.08 10.00 29.77
C SER A 359 -5.47 10.46 29.35
N GLY A 360 -6.40 9.50 29.36
CA GLY A 360 -7.78 9.75 28.96
C GLY A 360 -7.89 10.20 27.51
N GLY A 361 -9.02 10.83 27.19
CA GLY A 361 -9.30 11.36 25.86
C GLY A 361 -10.00 10.39 24.92
N GLN A 362 -10.84 10.96 24.05
CA GLN A 362 -11.45 10.22 22.94
C GLN A 362 -10.47 10.27 21.77
N ASN A 363 -9.80 9.16 21.46
CA ASN A 363 -8.90 9.09 20.30
C ASN A 363 -9.65 9.03 18.96
N PHE A 364 -10.98 8.97 19.01
CA PHE A 364 -11.84 8.81 17.87
C PHE A 364 -13.19 9.49 18.09
N LEU A 365 -13.64 10.24 17.08
CA LEU A 365 -14.85 11.06 17.10
C LEU A 365 -15.62 10.85 15.81
N ASN A 366 -16.94 10.66 15.93
CA ASN A 366 -17.82 10.68 14.77
C ASN A 366 -18.19 12.12 14.42
N VAL A 367 -17.97 12.51 13.16
CA VAL A 367 -18.25 13.84 12.64
C VAL A 367 -19.27 13.74 11.52
N ASN A 368 -20.38 14.46 11.64
CA ASN A 368 -21.39 14.54 10.59
C ASN A 368 -21.37 15.92 9.94
N ILE A 369 -21.06 15.96 8.65
CA ILE A 369 -21.06 17.18 7.85
C ILE A 369 -22.39 17.28 7.10
N ASN A 370 -23.16 18.33 7.37
CA ASN A 370 -24.46 18.55 6.73
C ASN A 370 -24.66 20.02 6.38
N GLY A 371 -24.42 20.39 5.13
CA GLY A 371 -24.75 21.72 4.61
C GLY A 371 -23.75 22.82 4.98
N GLY A 372 -22.76 22.54 5.82
CA GLY A 372 -21.77 23.50 6.31
C GLY A 372 -20.50 22.86 6.85
N ASN A 373 -19.48 23.69 7.06
CA ASN A 373 -18.22 23.28 7.67
C ASN A 373 -18.42 22.94 9.15
N VAL A 374 -17.62 22.01 9.67
CA VAL A 374 -17.64 21.62 11.08
C VAL A 374 -16.36 22.11 11.77
N THR A 375 -16.50 22.70 12.94
CA THR A 375 -15.40 23.18 13.79
C THR A 375 -15.60 22.66 15.21
N GLY A 376 -14.55 22.70 16.04
CA GLY A 376 -14.62 22.22 17.43
C GLY A 376 -14.62 20.69 17.54
N VAL A 377 -14.06 20.01 16.54
CA VAL A 377 -13.77 18.58 16.62
C VAL A 377 -12.46 18.41 17.38
N ASP A 378 -12.54 18.51 18.70
CA ASP A 378 -11.36 18.61 19.55
C ASP A 378 -11.00 17.26 20.19
N PHE A 379 -9.71 16.92 20.16
CA PHE A 379 -9.14 15.76 20.83
C PHE A 379 -8.50 16.23 22.14
N LYS A 380 -9.26 16.09 23.21
CA LYS A 380 -8.85 16.48 24.57
C LYS A 380 -8.16 15.32 25.28
N PHE A 381 -6.97 15.58 25.79
CA PHE A 381 -6.22 14.68 26.69
C PHE A 381 -6.08 15.31 28.07
N THR A 382 -5.78 14.51 29.09
CA THR A 382 -5.46 14.99 30.44
C THR A 382 -3.98 14.77 30.72
N ASP A 383 -3.37 15.68 31.47
CA ASP A 383 -1.99 15.53 31.91
C ASP A 383 -1.89 14.48 33.04
N LEU A 384 -1.05 13.46 32.84
CA LEU A 384 -0.70 12.48 33.87
C LEU A 384 0.13 13.08 35.00
N ALA A 385 0.73 14.27 34.86
CA ALA A 385 1.46 14.90 35.95
C ALA A 385 0.54 15.60 36.96
N SER A 386 -0.67 15.99 36.55
CA SER A 386 -1.63 16.72 37.41
C SER A 386 -2.69 15.81 38.06
N ASP A 387 -2.82 14.55 37.62
CA ASP A 387 -3.75 13.60 38.21
C ASP A 387 -3.25 13.09 39.60
N PRO A 388 -3.98 13.33 40.70
CA PRO A 388 -3.56 12.94 42.04
C PRO A 388 -3.52 11.42 42.28
N THR A 389 -4.01 10.62 41.33
CA THR A 389 -4.02 9.16 41.38
C THR A 389 -2.85 8.51 40.64
N VAL A 390 -1.92 9.33 40.13
CA VAL A 390 -0.77 8.88 39.38
C VAL A 390 0.23 8.13 40.26
N GLN A 391 0.68 6.98 39.77
CA GLN A 391 1.69 6.13 40.39
C GLN A 391 2.88 5.95 39.44
N THR A 392 4.08 5.83 40.00
CA THR A 392 5.23 5.35 39.24
C THR A 392 5.10 3.84 39.04
N LEU A 393 4.97 3.42 37.80
CA LEU A 393 5.09 2.02 37.42
C LEU A 393 6.57 1.71 37.17
N SER A 394 7.18 1.00 38.11
CA SER A 394 8.53 0.47 37.96
C SER A 394 8.45 -0.93 37.37
N VAL A 395 9.09 -1.13 36.21
CA VAL A 395 9.14 -2.43 35.52
C VAL A 395 10.57 -2.92 35.53
N THR A 396 10.76 -4.13 36.07
CA THR A 396 12.04 -4.84 36.07
C THR A 396 11.96 -6.00 35.11
N ILE A 397 12.85 -6.02 34.12
CA ILE A 397 12.98 -7.15 33.20
C ILE A 397 14.31 -7.84 33.46
N SER A 398 14.23 -9.13 33.80
CA SER A 398 15.39 -10.02 33.93
C SER A 398 15.44 -11.00 32.76
N GLY A 399 16.63 -11.24 32.21
CA GLY A 399 16.87 -12.28 31.19
C GLY A 399 16.73 -11.85 29.72
N LYS A 400 16.61 -10.54 29.44
CA LYS A 400 16.75 -10.03 28.06
C LYS A 400 18.21 -10.17 27.63
N ASN A 401 18.46 -10.94 26.58
CA ASN A 401 19.78 -11.03 25.96
C ASN A 401 19.96 -9.83 25.02
N ASP A 402 21.15 -9.24 24.98
CA ASP A 402 21.49 -8.08 24.11
C ASP A 402 21.32 -8.37 22.60
N ALA A 403 21.13 -9.64 22.23
CA ALA A 403 20.81 -10.07 20.87
C ALA A 403 19.34 -9.84 20.46
N ASP A 404 18.43 -9.54 21.40
CA ASP A 404 17.03 -9.16 21.15
C ASP A 404 16.87 -7.63 21.18
N SER A 405 17.58 -6.94 20.27
CA SER A 405 17.59 -5.47 20.18
C SER A 405 16.22 -4.83 19.93
N ASP A 406 15.21 -5.62 19.57
CA ASP A 406 13.83 -5.20 19.27
C ASP A 406 12.76 -5.77 20.24
N ALA A 407 13.16 -6.40 21.36
CA ALA A 407 12.17 -6.87 22.33
C ALA A 407 11.68 -5.70 23.21
N ASP A 408 10.82 -4.86 22.64
CA ASP A 408 10.08 -3.86 23.40
C ASP A 408 9.02 -4.56 24.25
N VAL A 409 8.82 -4.05 25.47
CA VAL A 409 7.78 -4.55 26.36
C VAL A 409 6.74 -3.48 26.52
N ASP A 410 5.60 -3.69 25.87
CA ASP A 410 4.43 -2.85 26.07
C ASP A 410 3.76 -3.24 27.38
N VAL A 411 3.47 -2.22 28.18
CA VAL A 411 2.84 -2.41 29.47
C VAL A 411 1.41 -1.92 29.38
N PHE A 412 0.49 -2.88 29.47
CA PHE A 412 -0.93 -2.62 29.43
C PHE A 412 -1.45 -2.31 30.83
N CYS A 413 -1.89 -1.07 31.03
CA CYS A 413 -2.47 -0.60 32.27
C CYS A 413 -3.98 -0.40 32.07
N HIS A 414 -4.80 -1.19 32.79
CA HIS A 414 -6.24 -0.96 32.86
C HIS A 414 -6.56 -0.22 34.16
N ALA A 415 -7.43 0.79 34.09
CA ALA A 415 -8.06 1.37 35.25
C ALA A 415 -9.17 0.39 35.70
N GLY A 416 -9.01 -0.20 36.89
CA GLY A 416 -9.92 -1.22 37.39
C GLY A 416 -11.34 -0.69 37.64
N GLY A 417 -12.31 -1.28 36.95
CA GLY A 417 -13.73 -1.31 37.27
C GLY A 417 -14.32 -2.55 36.61
N PHE A 418 -15.16 -3.31 37.29
CA PHE A 418 -15.67 -4.63 36.84
C PHE A 418 -16.60 -4.59 35.60
N ASP A 419 -16.65 -3.49 34.85
CA ASP A 419 -17.40 -3.41 33.60
C ASP A 419 -16.45 -3.65 32.42
N PHE A 420 -16.53 -4.87 31.88
CA PHE A 420 -15.74 -5.37 30.76
C PHE A 420 -16.14 -4.76 29.40
N GLU A 421 -16.91 -3.68 29.41
CA GLU A 421 -17.49 -3.08 28.22
C GLU A 421 -17.00 -1.62 28.12
N PHE A 422 -15.99 -1.40 27.27
CA PHE A 422 -15.63 -0.11 26.65
C PHE A 422 -14.82 0.94 27.43
N SER A 423 -14.03 0.60 28.46
CA SER A 423 -12.96 1.52 28.90
C SER A 423 -11.68 1.28 28.11
N ALA A 424 -11.23 2.30 27.36
CA ALA A 424 -9.99 2.23 26.58
C ALA A 424 -8.79 2.08 27.55
N PRO A 425 -7.97 1.01 27.45
CA PRO A 425 -6.79 0.88 28.29
C PRO A 425 -5.82 2.03 28.00
N THR A 426 -5.25 2.63 29.04
CA THR A 426 -4.07 3.48 28.88
C THR A 426 -2.89 2.58 28.49
N MET A 427 -2.43 2.72 27.25
CA MET A 427 -1.26 2.00 26.75
C MET A 427 -0.02 2.89 26.95
N LYS A 428 1.00 2.35 27.63
CA LYS A 428 2.32 2.97 27.67
C LYS A 428 3.39 1.96 27.26
N ALA A 429 4.15 2.33 26.23
CA ALA A 429 5.38 1.64 25.89
C ALA A 429 6.45 1.96 26.94
N VAL A 430 7.29 0.97 27.24
CA VAL A 430 8.41 1.13 28.16
C VAL A 430 9.66 0.56 27.50
N ASP A 431 10.65 1.42 27.23
CA ASP A 431 11.85 1.02 26.52
C ASP A 431 12.87 0.35 27.45
N PHE A 432 13.40 -0.79 27.01
CA PHE A 432 14.48 -1.51 27.69
C PHE A 432 15.64 -1.74 26.74
N ALA A 433 16.72 -0.98 26.91
CA ALA A 433 17.95 -1.15 26.14
C ALA A 433 18.72 -2.45 26.47
N ALA A 434 18.53 -3.01 27.68
CA ALA A 434 19.08 -4.28 28.15
C ALA A 434 18.27 -4.79 29.36
N SER A 435 18.64 -5.94 29.95
CA SER A 435 18.11 -6.33 31.26
C SER A 435 18.36 -5.23 32.30
N GLY A 436 17.33 -4.81 33.04
CA GLY A 436 17.43 -3.65 33.91
C GLY A 436 16.09 -3.21 34.51
N ASN A 437 16.17 -2.17 35.35
CA ASN A 437 15.01 -1.48 35.88
C ASN A 437 14.78 -0.22 35.04
N THR A 438 13.55 0.01 34.63
CA THR A 438 13.09 1.29 34.10
C THR A 438 11.73 1.61 34.72
N SER A 439 11.29 2.84 34.60
CA SER A 439 10.02 3.28 35.19
C SER A 439 9.29 4.23 34.28
N THR A 440 7.97 4.12 34.25
CA THR A 440 7.08 5.07 33.59
C THR A 440 5.97 5.50 34.55
N THR A 441 5.28 6.58 34.21
CA THR A 441 4.19 7.13 35.01
C THR A 441 2.84 6.56 34.53
N ALA A 442 2.00 6.01 35.42
CA ALA A 442 0.70 5.42 35.09
C ALA A 442 -0.39 5.79 36.12
N ILE A 443 -1.67 5.57 35.80
CA ILE A 443 -2.81 5.83 36.72
C ILE A 443 -2.99 4.66 37.72
N SER A 444 -3.45 4.94 38.95
CA SER A 444 -3.75 3.91 39.96
C SER A 444 -4.75 2.84 39.48
N GLY A 445 -4.50 1.57 39.85
CA GLY A 445 -5.33 0.41 39.45
C GLY A 445 -4.57 -0.67 38.66
N CYS A 446 -3.32 -0.41 38.30
CA CYS A 446 -2.45 -1.36 37.62
C CYS A 446 -2.14 -2.57 38.51
N SER A 447 -2.59 -3.77 38.11
CA SER A 447 -2.15 -5.02 38.75
C SER A 447 -1.13 -5.73 37.86
N ASN A 448 0.00 -6.15 38.45
CA ASN A 448 1.00 -6.98 37.77
C ASN A 448 0.42 -8.35 37.44
N ARG A 449 0.00 -8.57 36.19
CA ARG A 449 -0.15 -9.92 35.65
C ARG A 449 0.86 -10.10 34.54
N GLN A 450 1.93 -10.84 34.83
CA GLN A 450 2.78 -11.42 33.78
C GLN A 450 1.92 -12.27 32.86
N ARG A 451 1.77 -11.88 31.59
CA ARG A 451 1.39 -12.81 30.53
C ARG A 451 2.13 -12.49 29.23
N ALA A 452 2.86 -13.54 28.81
CA ALA A 452 3.32 -13.89 27.47
C ALA A 452 4.31 -12.95 26.77
N TYR A 453 5.55 -13.44 26.67
CA TYR A 453 6.38 -13.24 25.49
C TYR A 453 5.58 -13.64 24.24
N GLY A 454 5.32 -12.68 23.36
CA GLY A 454 4.69 -12.90 22.07
C GLY A 454 4.85 -11.64 21.22
N ARG A 455 5.40 -11.80 20.02
CA ARG A 455 5.40 -10.73 19.00
C ARG A 455 3.97 -10.23 18.82
N HIS A 456 3.83 -8.91 18.82
CA HIS A 456 2.58 -8.16 18.81
C HIS A 456 1.45 -8.80 18.00
N LEU A 457 0.41 -9.21 18.73
CA LEU A 457 -0.95 -9.41 18.22
C LEU A 457 -1.82 -8.33 18.88
N CYS A 458 -2.24 -7.33 18.12
CA CYS A 458 -3.43 -6.54 18.44
C CYS A 458 -4.32 -6.52 17.18
N ALA A 459 -5.60 -6.75 17.42
CA ALA A 459 -6.67 -7.02 16.46
C ALA A 459 -7.12 -5.79 15.67
#